data_AF-A0A2D7EZT3-F1
#
_entry.id   AF-A0A2D7EZT3-F1
#
_cell.length_a   1.000
_cell.length_b   1.000
_cell.length_c   1.000
_cell.angle_alpha   90.00
_cell.angle_beta   90.00
_cell.angle_gamma   90.00
#
_symmetry.space_group_name_H-M   'P 1'
#
loop_
_entity.id
_entity.type
_entity.pdbx_description
1 polymer ?
#
loop_
_entity_poly.entity_id
_entity_poly.type
_entity_poly.pdbx_seq_one_letter_code
_entity_poly.pdbx_strand_id
1 'polypeptide(L)'
;MYIIEMSTLKKEGEFGSKAWGEACAAAAVKILKAANLPEDFEWAFTECYTHPPARLMEGGREKAGYFIMVKNGRITGGDGEPEEALAIPGFHIRARWAALCNQSGALYGLEGGRKRGEGEKAMRTAIEKHVGHPNPYSEKQPSEMWWPDTVSGPLMSGSEEGNGLHNIAATMQMPSPEFADFPVTEMLVPIFDEMTDAQKKDFLKLLAIDS
;
A
#
# COMPACT_ATOMS: atom_id res chain seq x y z
N MET A 1 -24.40 -1.84 0.80
CA MET A 1 -22.96 -1.60 0.64
C MET A 1 -22.46 -2.62 -0.39
N TYR A 2 -21.67 -2.19 -1.37
CA TYR A 2 -21.18 -3.09 -2.44
C TYR A 2 -20.02 -3.92 -1.92
N ILE A 3 -20.08 -5.24 -2.11
CA ILE A 3 -19.09 -6.21 -1.64
C ILE A 3 -18.51 -6.91 -2.86
N ILE A 4 -17.18 -7.02 -2.93
CA ILE A 4 -16.52 -7.81 -3.97
C ILE A 4 -16.61 -9.30 -3.61
N GLU A 5 -16.98 -10.13 -4.58
CA GLU A 5 -16.93 -11.58 -4.40
C GLU A 5 -15.46 -12.05 -4.42
N MET A 6 -14.86 -12.21 -3.24
CA MET A 6 -13.43 -12.48 -3.06
C MET A 6 -12.95 -13.75 -3.78
N SER A 7 -13.80 -14.78 -3.89
CA SER A 7 -13.51 -16.03 -4.62
C SER A 7 -13.29 -15.84 -6.12
N THR A 8 -13.72 -14.71 -6.69
CA THR A 8 -13.54 -14.39 -8.12
C THR A 8 -12.25 -13.64 -8.39
N LEU A 9 -11.56 -13.16 -7.36
CA LEU A 9 -10.30 -12.45 -7.50
C LEU A 9 -9.17 -13.42 -7.85
N LYS A 10 -8.32 -12.99 -8.77
CA LYS A 10 -7.08 -13.68 -9.13
C LYS A 10 -5.89 -12.83 -8.71
N LYS A 11 -4.71 -13.46 -8.70
CA LYS A 11 -3.45 -12.75 -8.55
C LYS A 11 -3.19 -11.93 -9.81
N GLU A 12 -2.95 -10.64 -9.67
CA GLU A 12 -2.81 -9.67 -10.77
C GLU A 12 -1.37 -9.21 -10.96
N GLY A 13 -0.56 -9.20 -9.91
CA GLY A 13 0.87 -8.86 -9.99
C GLY A 13 1.52 -8.64 -8.63
N GLU A 14 2.82 -8.38 -8.64
CA GLU A 14 3.58 -8.02 -7.43
C GLU A 14 3.13 -6.67 -6.87
N PHE A 15 3.34 -6.47 -5.56
CA PHE A 15 3.05 -5.19 -4.91
C PHE A 15 3.81 -4.05 -5.60
N GLY A 16 3.05 -3.02 -5.97
CA GLY A 16 3.59 -1.87 -6.70
C GLY A 16 3.86 -2.11 -8.18
N SER A 17 3.57 -3.28 -8.75
CA SER A 17 3.53 -3.46 -10.21
C SER A 17 2.35 -2.70 -10.83
N LYS A 18 2.46 -2.37 -12.12
CA LYS A 18 1.38 -1.70 -12.87
C LYS A 18 0.09 -2.52 -12.87
N ALA A 19 0.17 -3.81 -13.19
CA ALA A 19 -0.99 -4.69 -13.28
C ALA A 19 -1.73 -4.80 -11.93
N TRP A 20 -0.99 -4.94 -10.83
CA TRP A 20 -1.59 -4.96 -9.49
C TRP A 20 -2.22 -3.61 -9.12
N GLY A 21 -1.52 -2.49 -9.37
CA GLY A 21 -2.03 -1.15 -9.09
C GLY A 21 -3.31 -0.81 -9.85
N GLU A 22 -3.36 -1.13 -11.15
CA GLU A 22 -4.55 -0.96 -12.00
C GLU A 22 -5.72 -1.81 -11.51
N ALA A 23 -5.47 -3.04 -11.06
CA ALA A 23 -6.51 -3.90 -10.50
C ALA A 23 -7.06 -3.38 -9.16
N CYS A 24 -6.19 -2.91 -8.25
CA CYS A 24 -6.59 -2.27 -6.99
C CYS A 24 -7.46 -1.03 -7.25
N ALA A 25 -7.01 -0.15 -8.16
CA ALA A 25 -7.76 1.04 -8.55
C ALA A 25 -9.12 0.68 -9.18
N ALA A 26 -9.16 -0.32 -10.06
CA ALA A 26 -10.40 -0.77 -10.69
C ALA A 26 -11.41 -1.32 -9.66
N ALA A 27 -10.95 -2.07 -8.66
CA ALA A 27 -11.79 -2.54 -7.56
C ALA A 27 -12.36 -1.39 -6.73
N ALA A 28 -11.51 -0.43 -6.34
CA ALA A 28 -11.94 0.75 -5.60
C ALA A 28 -12.95 1.59 -6.37
N VAL A 29 -12.73 1.80 -7.68
CA VAL A 29 -13.66 2.53 -8.56
C VAL A 29 -15.03 1.85 -8.59
N LYS A 30 -15.09 0.50 -8.64
CA LYS A 30 -16.37 -0.23 -8.58
C LYS A 30 -17.08 0.00 -7.25
N ILE A 31 -16.36 -0.10 -6.14
CA ILE A 31 -16.90 0.12 -4.79
C ILE A 31 -17.48 1.52 -4.65
N LEU A 32 -16.71 2.54 -5.02
CA LEU A 32 -17.11 3.94 -4.85
C LEU A 32 -18.23 4.35 -5.82
N LYS A 33 -18.28 3.80 -7.03
CA LYS A 33 -19.40 4.01 -7.97
C LYS A 33 -20.72 3.49 -7.41
N ALA A 34 -20.69 2.43 -6.60
CA ALA A 34 -21.88 1.89 -5.95
C ALA A 34 -22.23 2.61 -4.63
N ALA A 35 -21.40 3.56 -4.18
CA ALA A 35 -21.57 4.25 -2.90
C ALA A 35 -22.44 5.51 -2.98
N ASN A 36 -22.87 5.94 -4.18
CA ASN A 36 -23.68 7.15 -4.40
C ASN A 36 -23.12 8.38 -3.67
N LEU A 37 -21.84 8.69 -3.91
CA LEU A 37 -21.17 9.84 -3.31
C LEU A 37 -21.81 11.16 -3.77
N PRO A 38 -21.76 12.25 -2.97
CA PRO A 38 -22.23 13.57 -3.41
C PRO A 38 -21.52 14.05 -4.68
N GLU A 39 -22.23 14.74 -5.57
CA GLU A 39 -21.67 15.18 -6.86
C GLU A 39 -20.52 16.19 -6.70
N ASP A 40 -20.57 17.00 -5.64
CA ASP A 40 -19.58 18.02 -5.29
C ASP A 40 -18.47 17.50 -4.36
N PHE A 41 -18.49 16.21 -4.01
CA PHE A 41 -17.46 15.61 -3.18
C PHE A 41 -16.18 15.41 -3.99
N GLU A 42 -15.08 16.01 -3.51
CA GLU A 42 -13.74 15.81 -4.06
C GLU A 42 -12.86 15.10 -3.04
N TRP A 43 -12.20 14.04 -3.48
CA TRP A 43 -11.24 13.29 -2.68
C TRP A 43 -10.34 12.43 -3.56
N ALA A 44 -9.08 12.29 -3.18
CA ALA A 44 -8.17 11.35 -3.83
C ALA A 44 -7.42 10.44 -2.85
N PHE A 45 -7.03 9.28 -3.37
CA PHE A 45 -6.02 8.42 -2.79
C PHE A 45 -4.86 8.33 -3.76
N THR A 46 -3.64 8.50 -3.27
CA THR A 46 -2.43 8.17 -4.04
C THR A 46 -1.45 7.44 -3.13
N GLU A 47 -1.02 6.25 -3.54
CA GLU A 47 0.04 5.53 -2.86
C GLU A 47 1.21 5.34 -3.82
N CYS A 48 2.30 6.06 -3.56
CA CYS A 48 3.51 6.05 -4.38
C CYS A 48 4.65 5.33 -3.64
N TYR A 49 5.21 4.32 -4.29
CA TYR A 49 6.32 3.53 -3.78
C TYR A 49 7.64 4.09 -4.30
N THR A 50 8.46 4.53 -3.37
CA THR A 50 9.83 4.99 -3.64
C THR A 50 10.79 3.81 -3.58
N HIS A 51 11.83 3.85 -4.42
CA HIS A 51 12.85 2.80 -4.54
C HIS A 51 12.29 1.39 -4.83
N PRO A 52 11.33 1.22 -5.76
CA PRO A 52 10.89 -0.09 -6.17
C PRO A 52 12.00 -0.81 -6.97
N PRO A 53 11.98 -2.16 -7.05
CA PRO A 53 12.81 -2.90 -7.98
C PRO A 53 12.62 -2.41 -9.42
N ALA A 54 13.71 -2.38 -10.21
CA ALA A 54 13.70 -1.86 -11.58
C ALA A 54 12.64 -2.51 -12.49
N ARG A 55 12.36 -3.81 -12.28
CA ARG A 55 11.31 -4.56 -13.02
C ARG A 55 9.91 -3.97 -12.86
N LEU A 56 9.63 -3.30 -11.73
CA LEU A 56 8.33 -2.66 -11.48
C LEU A 56 8.18 -1.32 -12.21
N MET A 57 9.26 -0.80 -12.79
CA MET A 57 9.33 0.48 -13.51
C MET A 57 9.40 0.32 -15.03
N GLU A 58 9.23 -0.91 -15.53
CA GLU A 58 9.26 -1.20 -16.97
C GLU A 58 8.10 -0.51 -17.73
N GLY A 59 8.25 -0.38 -19.05
CA GLY A 59 7.22 0.21 -19.92
C GLY A 59 7.13 1.74 -19.88
N GLY A 60 8.20 2.42 -19.45
CA GLY A 60 8.26 3.89 -19.40
C GLY A 60 7.55 4.50 -18.19
N ARG A 61 7.30 3.70 -17.15
CA ARG A 61 6.62 4.15 -15.93
C ARG A 61 7.51 5.08 -15.12
N GLU A 62 7.00 6.25 -14.75
CA GLU A 62 7.76 7.24 -13.97
C GLU A 62 7.60 7.06 -12.45
N LYS A 63 6.45 6.53 -12.02
CA LYS A 63 6.09 6.32 -10.60
C LYS A 63 5.50 4.94 -10.39
N ALA A 64 6.05 4.19 -9.45
CA ALA A 64 5.37 3.00 -8.94
C ALA A 64 4.30 3.43 -7.93
N GLY A 65 3.07 3.01 -8.15
CA GLY A 65 1.94 3.39 -7.30
C GLY A 65 0.61 3.17 -7.99
N TYR A 66 -0.44 3.58 -7.32
CA TYR A 66 -1.77 3.69 -7.92
C TYR A 66 -2.56 4.80 -7.26
N PHE A 67 -3.61 5.24 -7.94
CA PHE A 67 -4.48 6.29 -7.46
C PHE A 67 -5.96 5.95 -7.62
N ILE A 68 -6.77 6.61 -6.79
CA ILE A 68 -8.23 6.67 -6.89
C ILE A 68 -8.60 8.15 -6.77
N MET A 69 -9.51 8.63 -7.59
CA MET A 69 -9.92 10.04 -7.58
C MET A 69 -11.42 10.14 -7.77
N VAL A 70 -12.06 10.87 -6.85
CA VAL A 70 -13.43 11.34 -6.92
C VAL A 70 -13.37 12.83 -7.17
N LYS A 71 -13.86 13.26 -8.34
CA LYS A 71 -13.79 14.66 -8.76
C LYS A 71 -14.88 14.97 -9.76
N ASN A 72 -15.62 16.06 -9.58
CA ASN A 72 -16.70 16.50 -10.49
C ASN A 72 -17.71 15.38 -10.80
N GLY A 73 -18.20 14.68 -9.78
CA GLY A 73 -19.13 13.54 -9.92
C GLY A 73 -18.56 12.31 -10.66
N ARG A 74 -17.24 12.28 -10.95
CA ARG A 74 -16.58 11.16 -11.62
C ARG A 74 -15.66 10.43 -10.67
N ILE A 75 -15.60 9.11 -10.85
CA ILE A 75 -14.75 8.21 -10.08
C ILE A 75 -13.83 7.51 -11.06
N THR A 76 -12.54 7.82 -10.93
CA THR A 76 -11.46 7.33 -11.78
C THR A 76 -10.36 6.73 -10.92
N GLY A 77 -9.51 5.90 -11.52
CA GLY A 77 -8.34 5.35 -10.86
C GLY A 77 -7.46 4.65 -11.87
N GLY A 78 -6.21 4.39 -11.50
CA GLY A 78 -5.25 3.74 -12.36
C GLY A 78 -3.86 3.70 -11.75
N ASP A 79 -2.89 3.40 -12.60
CA ASP A 79 -1.47 3.35 -12.25
C ASP A 79 -0.86 4.73 -11.95
N GLY A 80 0.13 4.76 -11.05
CA GLY A 80 0.97 5.92 -10.79
C GLY A 80 0.42 6.92 -9.77
N GLU A 81 0.96 8.13 -9.80
CA GLU A 81 0.68 9.23 -8.87
C GLU A 81 0.46 10.53 -9.69
N PRO A 82 -0.71 10.70 -10.35
CA PRO A 82 -0.93 11.85 -11.21
C PRO A 82 -1.05 13.15 -10.39
N GLU A 83 -0.49 14.25 -10.92
CA GLU A 83 -0.53 15.56 -10.27
C GLU A 83 -1.95 16.04 -9.99
N GLU A 84 -2.91 15.71 -10.86
CA GLU A 84 -4.32 16.07 -10.66
C GLU A 84 -4.91 15.44 -9.39
N ALA A 85 -4.54 14.21 -9.07
CA ALA A 85 -4.99 13.54 -7.84
C ALA A 85 -4.31 14.16 -6.61
N LEU A 86 -3.03 14.49 -6.70
CA LEU A 86 -2.28 15.17 -5.62
C LEU A 86 -2.78 16.59 -5.34
N ALA A 87 -3.47 17.22 -6.30
CA ALA A 87 -3.92 18.61 -6.21
C ALA A 87 -5.21 18.78 -5.40
N ILE A 88 -5.91 17.69 -5.05
CA ILE A 88 -7.15 17.74 -4.26
C ILE A 88 -6.93 17.11 -2.88
N PRO A 89 -7.77 17.41 -1.87
CA PRO A 89 -7.64 16.82 -0.55
C PRO A 89 -7.76 15.29 -0.58
N GLY A 90 -7.01 14.60 0.26
CA GLY A 90 -7.12 13.15 0.32
C GLY A 90 -6.04 12.43 1.10
N PHE A 91 -5.96 11.13 0.88
CA PHE A 91 -4.93 10.28 1.47
C PHE A 91 -3.79 10.10 0.47
N HIS A 92 -2.74 10.89 0.65
CA HIS A 92 -1.56 10.87 -0.19
C HIS A 92 -0.38 10.34 0.61
N ILE A 93 0.16 9.19 0.20
CA ILE A 93 1.30 8.57 0.86
C ILE A 93 2.44 8.31 -0.12
N ARG A 94 3.65 8.60 0.35
CA ARG A 94 4.90 8.13 -0.25
C ARG A 94 5.64 7.28 0.77
N ALA A 95 5.96 6.05 0.38
CA ALA A 95 6.64 5.10 1.25
C ALA A 95 7.77 4.37 0.52
N ARG A 96 8.80 3.91 1.23
CA ARG A 96 9.78 2.95 0.71
C ARG A 96 9.04 1.68 0.32
N TRP A 97 9.20 1.23 -0.92
CA TRP A 97 8.54 0.02 -1.43
C TRP A 97 8.73 -1.16 -0.48
N ALA A 98 9.98 -1.41 -0.06
CA ALA A 98 10.32 -2.54 0.79
C ALA A 98 9.76 -2.45 2.22
N ALA A 99 9.39 -1.25 2.70
CA ALA A 99 8.80 -1.09 4.02
C ALA A 99 7.33 -1.57 4.08
N LEU A 100 6.64 -1.63 2.93
CA LEU A 100 5.23 -2.01 2.87
C LEU A 100 4.99 -3.33 2.12
N CYS A 101 5.82 -3.63 1.12
CA CYS A 101 5.57 -4.68 0.13
C CYS A 101 5.04 -5.99 0.71
N ASN A 102 5.76 -6.60 1.66
CA ASN A 102 5.40 -7.93 2.14
C ASN A 102 4.13 -7.92 3.01
N GLN A 103 4.05 -6.96 3.93
CA GLN A 103 2.92 -6.82 4.85
C GLN A 103 1.63 -6.33 4.20
N SER A 104 1.68 -5.80 2.99
CA SER A 104 0.48 -5.51 2.20
C SER A 104 -0.20 -6.77 1.65
N GLY A 105 0.48 -7.92 1.67
CA GLY A 105 -0.09 -9.21 1.29
C GLY A 105 -0.88 -9.90 2.41
N ALA A 106 -0.85 -9.36 3.64
CA ALA A 106 -1.56 -9.93 4.78
C ALA A 106 -3.04 -9.54 4.76
N LEU A 107 -3.92 -10.53 5.01
CA LEU A 107 -5.34 -10.30 5.21
C LEU A 107 -5.61 -9.98 6.67
N TYR A 108 -6.37 -8.92 6.95
CA TYR A 108 -6.74 -8.57 8.31
C TYR A 108 -8.04 -7.76 8.40
N GLY A 109 -8.72 -7.93 9.54
CA GLY A 109 -9.64 -6.95 10.13
C GLY A 109 -8.91 -6.05 11.15
N LEU A 110 -9.65 -5.42 12.05
CA LEU A 110 -9.14 -4.42 12.99
C LEU A 110 -7.99 -4.95 13.86
N GLU A 111 -8.13 -6.16 14.42
CA GLU A 111 -7.10 -6.73 15.29
C GLU A 111 -5.79 -6.98 14.54
N GLY A 112 -5.86 -7.58 13.34
CA GLY A 112 -4.68 -7.83 12.52
C GLY A 112 -4.03 -6.52 12.06
N GLY A 113 -4.83 -5.49 11.74
CA GLY A 113 -4.33 -4.15 11.43
C GLY A 113 -3.53 -3.54 12.60
N ARG A 114 -4.01 -3.70 13.85
CA ARG A 114 -3.26 -3.29 15.05
C ARG A 114 -1.93 -4.04 15.16
N LYS A 115 -1.94 -5.37 15.00
CA LYS A 115 -0.73 -6.20 15.08
C LYS A 115 0.28 -5.87 13.98
N ARG A 116 -0.19 -5.58 12.77
CA ARG A 116 0.63 -5.09 11.65
C ARG A 116 1.32 -3.78 12.05
N GLY A 117 0.58 -2.81 12.59
CA GLY A 117 1.14 -1.54 13.07
C GLY A 117 2.18 -1.71 14.20
N GLU A 118 1.96 -2.64 15.12
CA GLU A 118 2.94 -2.99 16.16
C GLU A 118 4.21 -3.59 15.58
N GLY A 119 4.07 -4.50 14.61
CA GLY A 119 5.20 -5.06 13.86
C GLY A 119 5.98 -3.99 13.10
N GLU A 120 5.29 -3.08 12.40
CA GLU A 120 5.95 -1.98 11.66
C GLU A 120 6.78 -1.10 12.60
N LYS A 121 6.21 -0.76 13.76
CA LYS A 121 6.90 0.04 14.78
C LYS A 121 8.15 -0.67 15.27
N ALA A 122 8.05 -1.97 15.58
CA ALA A 122 9.19 -2.78 16.02
C ALA A 122 10.28 -2.85 14.95
N MET A 123 9.91 -3.14 13.69
CA MET A 123 10.81 -3.18 12.54
C MET A 123 11.56 -1.84 12.38
N ARG A 124 10.83 -0.71 12.40
CA ARG A 124 11.42 0.64 12.27
C ARG A 124 12.38 0.95 13.42
N THR A 125 12.01 0.66 14.66
CA THR A 125 12.88 0.86 15.84
C THR A 125 14.15 0.02 15.78
N ALA A 126 14.05 -1.24 15.33
CA ALA A 126 15.22 -2.12 15.17
C ALA A 126 16.18 -1.60 14.10
N ILE A 127 15.65 -1.11 12.97
CA ILE A 127 16.44 -0.50 11.91
C ILE A 127 17.13 0.79 12.41
N GLU A 128 16.40 1.69 13.06
CA GLU A 128 16.96 2.93 13.65
C GLU A 128 18.12 2.64 14.61
N LYS A 129 17.94 1.66 15.49
CA LYS A 129 18.98 1.21 16.41
C LYS A 129 20.21 0.67 15.68
N HIS A 130 20.00 -0.08 14.60
CA HIS A 130 21.08 -0.66 13.82
C HIS A 130 21.88 0.39 13.04
N VAL A 131 21.22 1.36 12.40
CA VAL A 131 21.88 2.42 11.63
C VAL A 131 22.41 3.56 12.49
N GLY A 132 21.96 3.66 13.75
CA GLY A 132 22.46 4.62 14.73
C GLY A 132 21.86 6.03 14.62
N HIS A 133 20.75 6.21 13.91
CA HIS A 133 20.04 7.50 13.84
C HIS A 133 18.53 7.32 13.61
N PRO A 134 17.70 8.29 14.05
CA PRO A 134 16.25 8.22 13.87
C PRO A 134 15.83 8.46 12.41
N ASN A 135 14.65 7.97 12.06
CA ASN A 135 13.98 8.14 10.77
C ASN A 135 14.89 7.96 9.53
N PRO A 136 15.50 6.77 9.34
CA PRO A 136 16.41 6.54 8.22
C PRO A 136 15.75 6.61 6.86
N TYR A 137 14.42 6.56 6.79
CA TYR A 137 13.71 6.56 5.51
C TYR A 137 13.59 7.97 4.93
N SER A 138 13.63 9.00 5.79
CA SER A 138 13.49 10.42 5.41
C SER A 138 12.31 10.69 4.46
N GLU A 139 11.22 9.95 4.64
CA GLU A 139 10.03 10.02 3.78
C GLU A 139 9.34 11.38 3.95
N LYS A 140 9.10 12.08 2.84
CA LYS A 140 8.32 13.31 2.82
C LYS A 140 6.95 13.03 2.23
N GLN A 141 5.92 13.18 3.06
CA GLN A 141 4.54 13.00 2.62
C GLN A 141 4.10 14.17 1.73
N PRO A 142 3.27 13.93 0.68
CA PRO A 142 2.80 15.00 -0.21
C PRO A 142 1.93 16.06 0.49
N SER A 143 1.11 15.63 1.45
CA SER A 143 0.18 16.48 2.19
C SER A 143 -0.14 15.89 3.57
N GLU A 144 -0.92 16.60 4.36
CA GLU A 144 -1.67 15.99 5.46
C GLU A 144 -2.65 14.95 4.91
N MET A 145 -2.76 13.81 5.59
CA MET A 145 -3.63 12.72 5.15
C MET A 145 -5.05 12.96 5.63
N TRP A 146 -6.01 12.89 4.70
CA TRP A 146 -7.44 13.00 4.99
C TRP A 146 -8.22 11.80 4.45
N TRP A 147 -8.87 11.08 5.35
CA TRP A 147 -9.66 9.87 5.06
C TRP A 147 -11.07 10.00 5.67
N PRO A 148 -12.03 10.61 4.96
CA PRO A 148 -13.37 10.87 5.49
C PRO A 148 -14.26 9.63 5.49
N ASP A 149 -15.28 9.61 6.37
CA ASP A 149 -16.27 8.53 6.45
C ASP A 149 -16.97 8.25 5.12
N THR A 150 -17.17 9.30 4.30
CA THR A 150 -17.75 9.25 2.95
C THR A 150 -17.07 8.23 2.04
N VAL A 151 -15.75 8.04 2.16
CA VAL A 151 -15.00 7.01 1.41
C VAL A 151 -14.62 5.82 2.30
N SER A 152 -14.42 6.05 3.60
CA SER A 152 -14.06 5.01 4.56
C SER A 152 -15.11 3.90 4.62
N GLY A 153 -16.39 4.25 4.80
CA GLY A 153 -17.47 3.27 4.91
C GLY A 153 -17.53 2.30 3.73
N PRO A 154 -17.61 2.79 2.47
CA PRO A 154 -17.58 1.94 1.30
C PRO A 154 -16.29 1.13 1.15
N LEU A 155 -15.12 1.76 1.30
CA LEU A 155 -13.83 1.11 1.03
C LEU A 155 -13.43 0.10 2.13
N MET A 156 -13.94 0.25 3.35
CA MET A 156 -13.66 -0.66 4.47
C MET A 156 -14.74 -1.73 4.67
N SER A 157 -15.76 -1.74 3.80
CA SER A 157 -16.89 -2.65 3.90
C SER A 157 -16.46 -4.12 3.88
N GLY A 158 -16.88 -4.88 4.89
CA GLY A 158 -16.59 -6.31 5.02
C GLY A 158 -15.13 -6.63 5.38
N SER A 159 -14.38 -5.65 5.88
CA SER A 159 -12.95 -5.82 6.23
C SER A 159 -12.71 -6.88 7.30
N GLU A 160 -13.59 -7.01 8.29
CA GLU A 160 -13.51 -8.07 9.31
C GLU A 160 -13.68 -9.47 8.72
N GLU A 161 -14.43 -9.59 7.62
CA GLU A 161 -14.67 -10.85 6.91
C GLU A 161 -13.70 -11.08 5.72
N GLY A 162 -12.62 -10.31 5.65
CA GLY A 162 -11.60 -10.44 4.60
C GLY A 162 -11.92 -9.71 3.29
N ASN A 163 -12.83 -8.74 3.30
CA ASN A 163 -13.13 -7.82 2.20
C ASN A 163 -12.55 -6.42 2.46
N GLY A 164 -13.09 -5.39 1.81
CA GLY A 164 -12.55 -4.04 1.89
C GLY A 164 -11.28 -3.89 1.06
N LEU A 165 -10.94 -2.65 0.73
CA LEU A 165 -9.95 -2.31 -0.28
C LEU A 165 -8.59 -2.98 0.01
N HIS A 166 -8.16 -2.96 1.27
CA HIS A 166 -6.91 -3.60 1.68
C HIS A 166 -6.92 -5.10 1.39
N ASN A 167 -7.91 -5.85 1.88
CA ASN A 167 -7.91 -7.31 1.69
C ASN A 167 -8.16 -7.71 0.23
N ILE A 168 -8.91 -6.90 -0.53
CA ILE A 168 -9.03 -7.05 -1.98
C ILE A 168 -7.64 -6.91 -2.63
N ALA A 169 -6.90 -5.86 -2.30
CA ALA A 169 -5.55 -5.62 -2.82
C ALA A 169 -4.57 -6.74 -2.44
N ALA A 170 -4.58 -7.17 -1.17
CA ALA A 170 -3.79 -8.29 -0.66
C ALA A 170 -4.12 -9.61 -1.39
N THR A 171 -5.41 -9.86 -1.65
CA THR A 171 -5.85 -11.05 -2.39
C THR A 171 -5.32 -11.05 -3.82
N MET A 172 -5.24 -9.89 -4.48
CA MET A 172 -4.69 -9.76 -5.83
C MET A 172 -3.15 -9.72 -5.87
N GLN A 173 -2.48 -9.56 -4.74
CA GLN A 173 -1.01 -9.43 -4.67
C GLN A 173 -0.28 -10.78 -4.83
N MET A 174 0.67 -10.83 -5.75
CA MET A 174 1.69 -11.88 -5.83
C MET A 174 2.84 -11.60 -4.84
N PRO A 175 3.42 -12.64 -4.21
CA PRO A 175 4.57 -12.45 -3.33
C PRO A 175 5.78 -11.95 -4.13
N SER A 176 6.53 -11.03 -3.53
CA SER A 176 7.77 -10.52 -4.11
C SER A 176 8.95 -11.41 -3.65
N PRO A 177 9.84 -11.85 -4.56
CA PRO A 177 10.89 -12.81 -4.27
C PRO A 177 11.89 -12.33 -3.21
N GLU A 178 12.06 -11.01 -3.06
CA GLU A 178 12.98 -10.41 -2.08
C GLU A 178 12.68 -10.79 -0.62
N PHE A 179 11.45 -11.20 -0.33
CA PHE A 179 10.99 -11.49 1.04
C PHE A 179 10.86 -12.99 1.32
N ALA A 180 11.15 -13.86 0.34
CA ALA A 180 10.88 -15.30 0.45
C ALA A 180 11.58 -15.97 1.65
N ASP A 181 12.80 -15.51 1.96
CA ASP A 181 13.64 -16.10 3.01
C ASP A 181 13.75 -15.21 4.26
N PHE A 182 13.02 -14.09 4.32
CA PHE A 182 13.10 -13.18 5.47
C PHE A 182 12.24 -13.70 6.64
N PRO A 183 12.73 -13.59 7.89
CA PRO A 183 11.88 -13.78 9.05
C PRO A 183 10.80 -12.69 9.05
N VAL A 184 9.54 -13.10 9.20
CA VAL A 184 8.38 -12.20 9.16
C VAL A 184 7.39 -12.56 10.25
N THR A 185 6.62 -11.58 10.71
CA THR A 185 5.50 -11.79 11.63
C THR A 185 4.33 -12.50 10.96
N GLU A 186 3.30 -12.86 11.73
CA GLU A 186 2.04 -13.36 11.16
C GLU A 186 1.37 -12.38 10.18
N MET A 187 1.60 -11.07 10.35
CA MET A 187 1.12 -10.02 9.46
C MET A 187 2.13 -9.68 8.34
N LEU A 188 3.08 -10.59 8.07
CA LEU A 188 4.09 -10.49 7.02
C LEU A 188 5.03 -9.28 7.16
N VAL A 189 5.13 -8.70 8.36
CA VAL A 189 6.09 -7.62 8.64
C VAL A 189 7.48 -8.22 8.83
N PRO A 190 8.53 -7.77 8.11
CA PRO A 190 9.89 -8.25 8.32
C PRO A 190 10.38 -8.03 9.76
N ILE A 191 10.95 -9.08 10.37
CA ILE A 191 11.50 -9.04 11.73
C ILE A 191 13.00 -8.78 11.66
N PHE A 192 13.37 -7.50 11.63
CA PHE A 192 14.75 -7.07 11.39
C PHE A 192 15.77 -7.66 12.38
N ASP A 193 15.42 -7.77 13.66
CA ASP A 193 16.34 -8.28 14.68
C ASP A 193 16.68 -9.77 14.51
N GLU A 194 15.77 -10.55 13.89
CA GLU A 194 15.95 -11.97 13.62
C GLU A 194 16.68 -12.24 12.29
N MET A 195 16.89 -11.22 11.46
CA MET A 195 17.64 -11.34 10.22
C MET A 195 19.13 -11.62 10.51
N THR A 196 19.72 -12.49 9.70
CA THR A 196 21.18 -12.62 9.58
C THR A 196 21.80 -11.32 9.07
N ASP A 197 23.11 -11.12 9.26
CA ASP A 197 23.78 -9.91 8.78
C ASP A 197 23.67 -9.72 7.27
N ALA A 198 23.67 -10.82 6.50
CA ALA A 198 23.44 -10.78 5.05
C ALA A 198 22.03 -10.27 4.72
N GLN A 199 21.00 -10.83 5.37
CA GLN A 199 19.60 -10.41 5.18
C GLN A 199 19.37 -8.96 5.61
N LYS A 200 19.99 -8.50 6.71
CA LYS A 200 19.92 -7.09 7.14
C LYS A 200 20.47 -6.17 6.07
N LYS A 201 21.65 -6.49 5.53
CA LYS A 201 22.27 -5.73 4.44
C LYS A 201 21.39 -5.70 3.19
N ASP A 202 20.83 -6.84 2.81
CA ASP A 202 19.94 -6.94 1.65
C ASP A 202 18.66 -6.12 1.87
N PHE A 203 18.05 -6.20 3.04
CA PHE A 203 16.84 -5.45 3.35
C PHE A 203 17.07 -3.93 3.45
N LEU A 204 18.18 -3.47 4.05
CA LEU A 204 18.56 -2.06 4.08
C LEU A 204 18.78 -1.50 2.67
N LYS A 205 19.40 -2.30 1.79
CA LYS A 205 19.54 -1.96 0.37
C LYS A 205 18.19 -1.81 -0.33
N LEU A 206 17.23 -2.69 -0.06
CA LEU A 206 15.86 -2.60 -0.61
C LEU A 206 15.10 -1.38 -0.07
N LEU A 207 15.38 -0.97 1.17
CA LEU A 207 14.86 0.27 1.76
C LEU A 207 15.59 1.52 1.24
N ALA A 208 16.69 1.35 0.51
CA ALA A 208 17.61 2.40 0.08
C ALA A 208 18.03 3.30 1.25
N ILE A 209 18.52 2.63 2.30
CA ILE A 209 19.16 3.23 3.46
C ILE A 209 20.66 2.95 3.32
N ASP A 210 21.47 4.01 3.40
CA ASP A 210 22.92 3.86 3.43
C ASP A 210 23.33 3.28 4.79
N SER A 211 24.05 2.14 4.74
CA SER A 211 24.50 1.38 5.92
C SER A 211 25.95 0.96 5.78
#